data_AF-A0A9W6Q4P5-F1
#
_entry.id   AF-A0A9W6Q4P5-F1
#
_cell.length_a   1.000
_cell.length_b   1.000
_cell.length_c   1.000
_cell.angle_alpha   90.00
_cell.angle_beta   90.00
_cell.angle_gamma   90.00
#
_symmetry.space_group_name_H-M   'P 1'
#
loop_
_entity.id
_entity.type
_entity.pdbx_description
1 polymer ?
#
loop_
_entity_poly.entity_id
_entity_poly.type
_entity_poly.pdbx_seq_one_letter_code
_entity_poly.pdbx_strand_id
1 'polypeptide(L)'
;MTERGLSMRDPGPAALSRLVANMQRGDSHLVLERFGADEPEGDWYVQVRLQENGVYQVEYCDGVPTERYRTLTVSLAKVVDALVGWAAGRTAWRSEFDWTCVGHRGAEEGAGTGG
;
A
#
# COMPACT_ATOMS: atom_id res chain seq x y z
N MET A 1 2.60 -8.07 -22.50
CA MET A 1 3.66 -7.16 -22.05
C MET A 1 3.72 -7.31 -20.54
N THR A 2 4.59 -8.19 -20.03
CA THR A 2 4.66 -8.46 -18.59
C THR A 2 5.42 -7.32 -17.92
N GLU A 3 4.73 -6.56 -17.09
CA GLU A 3 5.34 -5.61 -16.16
C GLU A 3 6.46 -6.35 -15.41
N ARG A 4 7.69 -5.85 -15.49
CA ARG A 4 8.87 -6.46 -14.85
C ARG A 4 8.86 -6.17 -13.34
N GLY A 5 7.92 -6.78 -12.62
CA GLY A 5 7.90 -6.78 -11.17
C GLY A 5 8.89 -7.80 -10.59
N LEU A 6 9.57 -7.45 -9.50
CA LEU A 6 10.37 -8.39 -8.72
C LEU A 6 9.50 -8.97 -7.60
N SER A 7 9.09 -10.22 -7.73
CA SER A 7 8.32 -10.93 -6.70
C SER A 7 9.27 -11.64 -5.73
N MET A 8 9.11 -11.39 -4.43
CA MET A 8 9.92 -12.00 -3.37
C MET A 8 9.01 -12.51 -2.25
N ARG A 9 9.26 -13.74 -1.79
CA ARG A 9 8.56 -14.32 -0.65
C ARG A 9 9.31 -14.02 0.64
N ASP A 10 8.58 -13.62 1.67
CA ASP A 10 9.10 -13.30 3.01
C ASP A 10 10.33 -12.35 2.98
N PRO A 11 10.19 -11.15 2.39
CA PRO A 11 11.30 -10.20 2.35
C PRO A 11 11.62 -9.71 3.76
N GLY A 12 12.82 -10.04 4.24
CA GLY A 12 13.31 -9.51 5.51
C GLY A 12 13.51 -7.98 5.50
N PRO A 13 13.67 -7.34 6.68
CA PRO A 13 13.76 -5.88 6.80
C PRO A 13 14.83 -5.23 5.92
N ALA A 14 16.02 -5.85 5.82
CA ALA A 14 17.11 -5.34 4.98
C ALA A 14 16.76 -5.39 3.48
N ALA A 15 16.02 -6.42 3.04
CA ALA A 15 15.56 -6.52 1.66
C ALA A 15 14.53 -5.42 1.36
N LEU A 16 13.56 -5.21 2.26
CA LEU A 16 12.57 -4.13 2.12
C LEU A 16 13.23 -2.75 2.06
N SER A 17 14.16 -2.47 2.96
CA SER A 17 14.92 -1.21 2.93
C SER A 17 15.64 -1.00 1.60
N ARG A 18 16.26 -2.05 1.07
CA ARG A 18 16.96 -1.98 -0.22
C ARG A 18 15.98 -1.77 -1.38
N LEU A 19 14.84 -2.44 -1.38
CA LEU A 19 13.84 -2.31 -2.44
C LEU A 19 13.28 -0.89 -2.49
N VAL A 20 12.90 -0.31 -1.33
CA VAL A 20 12.40 1.08 -1.26
C VAL A 20 13.49 2.08 -1.69
N ALA A 21 14.74 1.87 -1.29
CA ALA A 21 15.86 2.73 -1.67
C ALA A 21 16.18 2.68 -3.18
N ASN A 22 15.83 1.60 -3.88
CA ASN A 22 16.04 1.45 -5.33
C ASN A 22 14.83 1.89 -6.17
N MET A 23 13.74 2.38 -5.55
CA MET A 23 12.58 2.88 -6.29
C MET A 23 12.94 4.10 -7.12
N GLN A 24 12.49 4.10 -8.37
CA GLN A 24 12.57 5.25 -9.26
C GLN A 24 11.28 6.08 -9.17
N ARG A 25 11.43 7.40 -9.25
CA ARG A 25 10.31 8.33 -9.20
C ARG A 25 9.39 8.13 -10.42
N GLY A 26 8.08 8.21 -10.20
CA GLY A 26 7.05 8.18 -11.24
C GLY A 26 6.67 6.77 -11.75
N ASP A 27 7.63 5.85 -11.81
CA ASP A 27 7.42 4.56 -12.48
C ASP A 27 7.50 3.34 -11.53
N SER A 28 8.11 3.51 -10.34
CA SER A 28 8.26 2.40 -9.40
C SER A 28 7.17 2.33 -8.34
N HIS A 29 6.62 1.13 -8.19
CA HIS A 29 5.75 0.76 -7.09
C HIS A 29 6.23 -0.56 -6.47
N LEU A 30 5.92 -0.73 -5.20
CA LEU A 30 6.24 -1.92 -4.43
C LEU A 30 4.96 -2.35 -3.71
N VAL A 31 4.56 -3.60 -3.88
CA VAL A 31 3.38 -4.17 -3.23
C VAL A 31 3.83 -5.35 -2.37
N LEU A 32 3.42 -5.35 -1.11
CA LEU A 32 3.52 -6.47 -0.19
C LEU A 32 2.13 -7.01 0.07
N GLU A 33 1.93 -8.28 -0.25
CA GLU A 33 0.68 -9.00 -0.01
C GLU A 33 0.90 -10.06 1.07
N ARG A 34 -0.15 -10.31 1.86
CA ARG A 34 -0.19 -11.42 2.82
C ARG A 34 -1.03 -12.53 2.23
N PHE A 35 -0.51 -13.75 2.33
CA PHE A 35 -1.18 -14.95 1.86
C PHE A 35 -1.37 -15.89 3.05
N GLY A 36 -2.57 -15.87 3.62
CA GLY A 36 -3.03 -16.78 4.65
C GLY A 36 -4.07 -17.76 4.11
N ALA A 37 -4.29 -18.88 4.79
CA ALA A 37 -5.32 -19.85 4.38
C ALA A 37 -6.75 -19.25 4.38
N ASP A 38 -6.98 -18.23 5.19
CA ASP A 38 -8.24 -17.47 5.32
C ASP A 38 -8.13 -16.02 4.81
N GLU A 39 -7.01 -15.64 4.17
CA GLU A 39 -6.77 -14.28 3.66
C GLU A 39 -6.71 -14.33 2.13
N PRO A 40 -7.80 -13.97 1.41
CA PRO A 40 -7.83 -14.03 -0.04
C PRO A 40 -6.80 -13.09 -0.66
N GLU A 41 -6.30 -13.46 -1.85
CA GLU A 41 -5.37 -12.63 -2.60
C GLU A 41 -5.98 -11.25 -2.88
N GLY A 42 -5.19 -10.18 -2.66
CA GLY A 42 -5.61 -8.80 -2.90
C GLY A 42 -6.44 -8.13 -1.79
N ASP A 43 -6.84 -8.86 -0.75
CA ASP A 43 -7.57 -8.26 0.39
C ASP A 43 -6.63 -7.69 1.46
N TRP A 44 -5.42 -8.22 1.56
CA TRP A 44 -4.41 -7.83 2.54
C TRP A 44 -3.12 -7.38 1.86
N TYR A 45 -2.99 -6.08 1.64
CA TYR A 45 -1.80 -5.53 1.00
C TYR A 45 -1.36 -4.20 1.59
N VAL A 46 -0.07 -3.92 1.42
CA VAL A 46 0.49 -2.58 1.53
C VAL A 46 1.23 -2.26 0.24
N GLN A 47 0.96 -1.09 -0.34
CA GLN A 47 1.57 -0.60 -1.56
C GLN A 47 2.29 0.71 -1.27
N VAL A 48 3.50 0.83 -1.81
CA VAL A 48 4.29 2.05 -1.81
C VAL A 48 4.50 2.48 -3.26
N ARG A 49 4.30 3.76 -3.55
CA ARG A 49 4.66 4.40 -4.82
C ARG A 49 5.54 5.60 -4.55
N LEU A 50 6.61 5.75 -5.32
CA LEU A 50 7.43 6.96 -5.27
C LEU A 50 6.97 7.90 -6.38
N GLN A 51 6.31 8.99 -6.01
CA GLN A 51 5.80 9.98 -6.94
C GLN A 51 6.94 10.74 -7.64
N GLU A 52 6.65 11.38 -8.77
CA GLU A 52 7.61 12.19 -9.53
C GLU A 52 8.24 13.32 -8.70
N ASN A 53 7.47 13.89 -7.76
CA ASN A 53 7.92 14.92 -6.84
C ASN A 53 8.77 14.40 -5.66
N GLY A 54 9.06 13.09 -5.62
CA GLY A 54 9.85 12.47 -4.55
C GLY A 54 9.08 12.18 -3.26
N VAL A 55 7.75 12.35 -3.26
CA VAL A 55 6.89 11.98 -2.13
C VAL A 55 6.51 10.50 -2.25
N TYR A 56 6.65 9.75 -1.17
CA TYR A 56 6.13 8.40 -1.07
C TYR A 56 4.64 8.44 -0.78
N GLN A 57 3.86 7.76 -1.61
CA GLN A 57 2.48 7.42 -1.31
C GLN A 57 2.45 6.01 -0.74
N VAL A 58 1.93 5.86 0.48
CA VAL A 58 1.71 4.55 1.12
C VAL A 58 0.21 4.31 1.15
N GLU A 59 -0.21 3.13 0.71
CA GLU A 59 -1.60 2.68 0.75
C GLU A 59 -1.65 1.29 1.37
N TYR A 60 -2.64 1.01 2.21
CA TYR A 60 -2.87 -0.35 2.71
C TYR A 60 -4.35 -0.73 2.69
N CYS A 61 -4.58 -2.04 2.63
CA CYS A 61 -5.87 -2.70 2.76
C CYS A 61 -5.72 -3.84 3.78
N ASP A 62 -6.62 -3.88 4.76
CA ASP A 62 -6.55 -4.78 5.93
C ASP A 62 -7.73 -5.76 5.93
N GLY A 63 -7.95 -6.45 4.81
CA GLY A 63 -8.97 -7.48 4.66
C GLY A 63 -10.34 -7.00 4.23
N VAL A 64 -10.54 -5.69 4.11
CA VAL A 64 -11.80 -5.11 3.60
C VAL A 64 -11.47 -4.35 2.32
N PRO A 65 -11.72 -4.91 1.12
CA PRO A 65 -11.32 -4.29 -0.16
C PRO A 65 -11.96 -2.92 -0.40
N THR A 66 -13.04 -2.60 0.31
CA THR A 66 -13.71 -1.30 0.28
C THR A 66 -13.07 -0.26 1.20
N GLU A 67 -12.25 -0.66 2.17
CA GLU A 67 -11.58 0.22 3.14
C GLU A 67 -10.08 0.28 2.85
N ARG A 68 -9.72 1.20 1.96
CA ARG A 68 -8.33 1.52 1.63
C ARG A 68 -7.91 2.78 2.35
N TYR A 69 -6.73 2.74 2.95
CA TYR A 69 -6.17 3.88 3.67
C TYR A 69 -4.91 4.34 2.95
N ARG A 70 -4.80 5.65 2.72
CA ARG A 70 -3.68 6.27 2.02
C ARG A 70 -3.06 7.39 2.85
N THR A 71 -1.75 7.50 2.79
CA THR A 71 -1.00 8.63 3.34
C THR A 71 0.15 9.02 2.42
N LEU A 72 0.71 10.21 2.66
CA LEU A 72 1.84 10.77 1.92
C LEU A 72 2.97 11.08 2.91
N THR A 73 4.20 10.72 2.56
CA THR A 73 5.38 10.99 3.37
C THR A 73 6.62 11.21 2.51
N VAL A 74 7.56 12.02 2.99
CA VAL A 74 8.89 12.16 2.36
C VAL A 74 9.94 11.29 3.06
N SER A 75 9.59 10.62 4.15
CA SER A 75 10.54 9.85 4.97
C SER A 75 10.61 8.39 4.52
N LEU A 76 11.73 8.03 3.88
CA LEU A 76 12.03 6.63 3.55
C LEU A 76 12.04 5.75 4.81
N ALA A 77 12.56 6.23 5.93
CA ALA A 77 12.62 5.46 7.17
C ALA A 77 11.23 5.06 7.66
N LYS A 78 10.27 5.99 7.64
CA LYS A 78 8.86 5.70 8.00
C LYS A 78 8.23 4.69 7.06
N VAL A 79 8.51 4.79 5.76
CA VAL A 79 8.00 3.83 4.77
C VAL A 79 8.54 2.42 5.05
N VAL A 80 9.83 2.30 5.33
CA VAL A 80 10.45 1.00 5.64
C VAL A 80 9.89 0.43 6.94
N ASP A 81 9.74 1.24 8.00
CA ASP A 81 9.13 0.78 9.25
C ASP A 81 7.70 0.29 9.03
N ALA A 82 6.91 1.00 8.23
CA ALA A 82 5.56 0.58 7.86
C ALA A 82 5.53 -0.78 7.16
N LEU A 83 6.41 -1.00 6.18
CA LEU A 83 6.50 -2.27 5.46
C LEU A 83 6.92 -3.42 6.39
N VAL A 84 7.90 -3.18 7.27
CA VAL A 84 8.40 -4.18 8.23
C VAL A 84 7.34 -4.50 9.28
N GLY A 85 6.69 -3.48 9.84
CA GLY A 85 5.61 -3.60 10.80
C GLY A 85 4.41 -4.34 10.21
N TRP A 86 4.04 -4.01 8.98
CA TRP A 86 3.00 -4.71 8.23
C TRP A 86 3.37 -6.17 7.99
N ALA A 87 4.56 -6.47 7.47
CA ALA A 87 5.00 -7.84 7.24
C ALA A 87 4.96 -8.68 8.54
N ALA A 88 5.36 -8.08 9.68
CA ALA A 88 5.36 -8.72 11.00
C ALA A 88 3.98 -8.82 11.68
N GLY A 89 2.91 -8.28 11.09
CA GLY A 89 1.54 -8.35 11.64
C GLY A 89 1.31 -7.43 12.82
N ARG A 90 2.17 -6.42 12.98
CA ARG A 90 2.04 -5.40 14.01
C ARG A 90 1.11 -4.31 13.49
N THR A 91 0.54 -3.51 14.39
CA THR A 91 -0.34 -2.38 14.03
C THR A 91 0.26 -1.02 14.40
N ALA A 92 1.38 -1.00 15.15
CA ALA A 92 2.01 0.22 15.64
C ALA A 92 2.40 1.21 14.53
N TRP A 93 2.85 0.70 13.38
CA TRP A 93 3.21 1.51 12.21
C TRP A 93 2.04 2.37 11.68
N ARG A 94 0.78 1.96 11.92
CA ARG A 94 -0.40 2.75 11.52
C ARG A 94 -0.44 4.08 12.26
N SER A 95 0.06 4.13 13.49
CA SER A 95 0.00 5.35 14.31
C SER A 95 1.05 6.40 13.92
N GLU A 96 2.00 6.06 13.03
CA GLU A 96 3.06 6.98 12.60
C GLU A 96 2.65 7.92 11.46
N PHE A 97 1.44 7.74 10.93
CA PHE A 97 0.91 8.46 9.78
C PHE A 97 -0.50 8.98 10.04
N ASP A 98 -0.81 10.10 9.40
CA ASP A 98 -2.18 10.57 9.22
C ASP A 98 -2.77 9.90 7.98
N TRP A 99 -3.65 8.93 8.20
CA TRP A 99 -4.29 8.17 7.14
C TRP A 99 -5.56 8.86 6.66
N THR A 100 -5.70 8.94 5.33
CA THR A 100 -6.95 9.29 4.67
C THR A 100 -7.63 8.01 4.22
N CYS A 101 -8.86 7.77 4.67
CA CYS A 101 -9.69 6.69 4.12
C CYS A 101 -10.09 7.10 2.70
N VAL A 102 -9.70 6.29 1.71
CA VAL A 102 -10.02 6.46 0.29
C VAL A 102 -11.06 5.42 -0.14
N GLY A 103 -11.87 4.95 0.82
CA GLY A 103 -12.95 4.01 0.56
C GLY A 103 -13.80 4.47 -0.62
N HIS A 104 -14.27 3.50 -1.40
CA HIS A 104 -14.96 3.72 -2.68
C HIS A 104 -15.97 4.86 -2.55
N ARG A 105 -15.69 6.03 -3.16
CA ARG A 105 -16.66 7.12 -3.28
C ARG A 105 -17.90 6.52 -3.94
N GLY A 106 -18.98 6.42 -3.19
CA GLY A 106 -20.23 5.84 -3.67
C GLY A 106 -20.55 6.42 -5.05
N ALA A 107 -20.86 5.55 -6.00
CA ALA A 107 -21.48 5.98 -7.24
C ALA A 107 -22.67 6.86 -6.85
N GLU A 108 -22.61 8.14 -7.20
CA GLU A 108 -23.80 8.98 -7.19
C GLU A 108 -24.70 8.48 -8.32
N GLU A 109 -25.46 7.42 -8.04
CA GLU A 109 -26.60 7.02 -8.85
C GLU A 109 -27.72 8.04 -8.58
N GLY A 110 -27.63 9.17 -9.27
CA GLY A 110 -28.79 10.03 -9.52
C GLY A 110 -29.75 9.29 -10.43
N ALA A 111 -30.55 8.41 -9.85
CA ALA A 111 -31.72 7.80 -10.47
C ALA A 111 -32.69 8.90 -10.92
N GLY A 112 -32.60 9.30 -12.19
CA GLY A 112 -33.63 10.05 -12.88
C GLY A 112 -34.63 9.08 -13.51
N THR A 113 -35.58 8.58 -12.73
CA THR A 113 -36.82 7.98 -13.25
C THR A 113 -38.01 8.76 -12.70
N GLY A 114 -38.86 9.25 -13.60
CA GLY A 114 -40.28 9.42 -13.32
C GLY A 114 -40.82 10.86 -13.45
N GLY A 115 -41.49 11.10 -14.57
CA GLY A 115 -42.35 12.26 -14.85
C GLY A 115 -42.91 12.16 -16.25
#